data_AF-A0A9D0Q4X1-F1
#
_entry.id   AF-A0A9D0Q4X1-F1
#
_cell.length_a   1.000
_cell.length_b   1.000
_cell.length_c   1.000
_cell.angle_alpha   90.00
_cell.angle_beta   90.00
_cell.angle_gamma   90.00
#
_symmetry.space_group_name_H-M   'P 1'
#
loop_
_entity.id
_entity.type
_entity.pdbx_description
1 polymer ?
#
loop_
_entity_poly.entity_id
_entity_poly.type
_entity_poly.pdbx_seq_one_letter_code
_entity_poly.pdbx_strand_id
1 'polypeptide(L)'
;MKRRDFLKLAGSLGIAGVLPATLGSAIAAPSDLFTGKILITLNTGGGWDHSSFADPRENSAINHWADSNPAGKAGNLRYAPMAENAAFFNKYYRHMLVINGIDLQTNGHEAARRHRNTGNLMMGYPSLNELYAATSASNIPLPFVREGGFEGTVGLTPFTSLPDETLIRTLSNPNYADSRRTVYAPSHMDLLHKYQAERLQAQQQLTRNTPRWQQKLDELNQARIGTSELASLGNSLPDALDSTDLTGANRGEIRGLHMFLVMAAAGMTATGSFSLGGWDTHGDHDNRHSNALINLTRSVDYLWTKAESMGLAARLIVHLTSDVGRTPHYNANNGKDHWSVGSEIVMAKNAPWANRIVGASGKTHQRIKINPSTLAIDSEGVYLRPKHIHAALRQLLGIDQHAYAKRYGLDAEPLALFNPALSTGIKV
;
A
#
# COMPACT_ATOMS: atom_id res chain seq x y z
N MET A 1 18.04 27.46 26.39
CA MET A 1 17.52 26.31 25.60
C MET A 1 18.68 25.38 25.28
N LYS A 2 18.61 24.10 25.67
CA LYS A 2 19.74 23.16 25.59
C LYS A 2 19.85 22.60 24.17
N ARG A 3 21.04 22.60 23.57
CA ARG A 3 21.38 22.04 22.24
C ARG A 3 20.87 20.59 21.99
N ARG A 4 20.52 19.85 23.05
CA ARG A 4 19.96 18.50 22.97
C ARG A 4 18.48 18.44 22.55
N ASP A 5 17.72 19.52 22.70
CA ASP A 5 16.30 19.52 22.31
C ASP A 5 16.11 19.85 20.82
N PHE A 6 17.05 20.62 20.22
CA PHE A 6 17.07 20.91 18.79
C PHE A 6 17.38 19.66 17.95
N LEU A 7 18.23 18.75 18.44
CA LEU A 7 18.58 17.50 17.77
C LEU A 7 17.50 16.40 17.90
N LYS A 8 16.54 16.55 18.81
CA LYS A 8 15.39 15.64 18.90
C LYS A 8 14.30 15.95 17.86
N LEU A 9 14.17 17.22 17.45
CA LEU A 9 13.22 17.63 16.42
C LEU A 9 13.73 17.36 14.99
N ALA A 10 15.03 17.16 14.82
CA ALA A 10 15.66 16.81 13.54
C ALA A 10 15.80 15.30 13.30
N GLY A 11 15.38 14.45 14.25
CA GLY A 11 15.51 12.99 14.17
C GLY A 11 14.38 12.26 13.42
N SER A 12 13.34 12.98 12.98
CA SER A 12 12.16 12.42 12.29
C SER A 12 12.15 12.63 10.77
N LEU A 13 13.17 13.27 10.21
CA LEU A 13 13.36 13.38 8.76
C LEU A 13 14.32 12.29 8.30
N GLY A 14 13.77 11.14 7.89
CA GLY A 14 14.53 10.05 7.30
C GLY A 14 15.16 10.48 5.98
N ILE A 15 16.44 10.89 6.01
CA ILE A 15 17.25 11.10 4.81
C ILE A 15 18.62 10.45 5.00
N ALA A 16 18.80 9.26 4.41
CA ALA A 16 20.07 8.81 3.84
C ALA A 16 19.90 7.43 3.16
N GLY A 17 19.53 7.42 1.88
CA GLY A 17 19.77 6.28 0.99
C GLY A 17 20.98 6.59 0.10
N VAL A 18 22.06 5.82 0.23
CA VAL A 18 23.27 5.95 -0.60
C VAL A 18 23.04 5.15 -1.90
N LEU A 19 23.00 5.82 -3.06
CA LEU A 19 23.04 5.16 -4.36
C LEU A 19 24.38 5.47 -5.07
N PRO A 20 24.98 4.52 -5.81
CA PRO A 20 26.20 4.76 -6.58
C PRO A 20 25.90 5.64 -7.80
N ALA A 21 26.68 6.71 -7.95
CA ALA A 21 26.60 7.67 -9.03
C ALA A 21 27.06 7.06 -10.37
N THR A 22 26.13 6.52 -11.17
CA THR A 22 26.38 6.19 -12.59
C THR A 22 25.14 6.36 -13.47
N LEU A 23 24.37 7.45 -13.33
CA LEU A 23 23.43 7.89 -14.36
C LEU A 23 23.45 9.42 -14.43
N GLY A 24 23.60 9.94 -15.65
CA GLY A 24 23.89 11.35 -15.94
C GLY A 24 22.83 12.31 -15.41
N SER A 25 23.27 13.54 -15.15
CA SER A 25 22.49 14.68 -14.69
C SER A 25 21.33 14.99 -15.65
N ALA A 26 20.15 14.43 -15.37
CA ALA A 26 18.90 14.96 -15.90
C ALA A 26 18.53 16.17 -15.04
N ILE A 27 18.60 17.35 -15.63
CA ILE A 27 18.00 18.57 -15.06
C ILE A 27 16.50 18.25 -14.91
N ALA A 28 16.03 18.09 -13.67
CA ALA A 28 14.63 17.81 -13.41
C ALA A 28 13.77 18.97 -13.93
N ALA A 29 12.82 18.65 -14.80
CA ALA A 29 11.72 19.53 -15.15
C ALA A 29 10.97 19.97 -13.86
N PRO A 30 10.22 21.09 -13.87
CA PRO A 30 9.31 21.43 -12.77
C PRO A 30 8.49 20.19 -12.38
N SER A 31 8.26 19.98 -11.07
CA SER A 31 7.56 18.82 -10.54
C SER A 31 6.14 18.73 -11.09
N ASP A 32 5.99 18.02 -12.21
CA ASP A 32 4.68 17.65 -12.71
C ASP A 32 3.99 16.80 -11.63
N LEU A 33 2.85 17.30 -11.14
CA LEU A 33 2.01 16.59 -10.19
C LEU A 33 1.74 15.18 -10.71
N PHE A 34 1.73 14.19 -9.81
CA PHE A 34 1.57 12.80 -10.20
C PHE A 34 0.17 12.52 -10.79
N THR A 35 0.14 12.08 -12.05
CA THR A 35 -1.09 11.74 -12.79
C THR A 35 -1.29 10.24 -13.03
N GLY A 36 -0.31 9.41 -12.65
CA GLY A 36 -0.35 7.96 -12.83
C GLY A 36 -1.31 7.22 -11.90
N LYS A 37 -1.23 5.88 -11.90
CA LYS A 37 -2.04 5.03 -11.00
C LYS A 37 -1.65 5.27 -9.55
N ILE A 38 -2.62 5.28 -8.65
CA ILE A 38 -2.40 5.47 -7.21
C ILE A 38 -2.49 4.09 -6.56
N LEU A 39 -1.40 3.60 -5.98
CA LEU A 39 -1.35 2.30 -5.32
C LEU A 39 -1.52 2.46 -3.80
N ILE A 40 -2.55 1.88 -3.21
CA ILE A 40 -2.65 1.75 -1.77
C ILE A 40 -2.63 0.28 -1.36
N THR A 41 -1.76 -0.06 -0.41
CA THR A 41 -1.65 -1.40 0.16
C THR A 41 -2.18 -1.38 1.59
N LEU A 42 -3.22 -2.17 1.86
CA LEU A 42 -3.77 -2.38 3.20
C LEU A 42 -3.27 -3.72 3.72
N ASN A 43 -2.39 -3.65 4.73
CA ASN A 43 -1.86 -4.82 5.43
C ASN A 43 -2.74 -5.17 6.63
N THR A 44 -3.35 -6.34 6.61
CA THR A 44 -4.11 -6.91 7.74
C THR A 44 -3.18 -7.79 8.58
N GLY A 45 -2.31 -7.14 9.36
CA GLY A 45 -1.28 -7.80 10.13
C GLY A 45 -1.86 -8.70 11.22
N GLY A 46 -1.42 -9.96 11.27
CA GLY A 46 -1.98 -10.95 12.18
C GLY A 46 -2.77 -12.04 11.48
N GLY A 47 -2.58 -12.31 10.20
CA GLY A 47 -3.19 -13.45 9.51
C GLY A 47 -4.70 -13.41 9.35
N TRP A 48 -5.18 -13.01 8.18
CA TRP A 48 -6.59 -13.10 7.86
C TRP A 48 -7.03 -14.55 7.62
N ASP A 49 -8.25 -14.89 7.99
CA ASP A 49 -8.82 -16.21 7.71
C ASP A 49 -9.56 -16.15 6.37
N HIS A 50 -8.93 -16.72 5.35
CA HIS A 50 -9.51 -16.74 4.02
C HIS A 50 -10.77 -17.61 3.95
N SER A 51 -10.94 -18.61 4.85
CA SER A 51 -12.20 -19.37 4.92
C SER A 51 -13.37 -18.57 5.48
N SER A 52 -13.07 -17.52 6.24
CA SER A 52 -14.05 -16.59 6.81
C SER A 52 -14.25 -15.34 5.93
N PHE A 53 -13.64 -15.30 4.74
CA PHE A 53 -13.74 -14.14 3.84
C PHE A 53 -13.97 -14.50 2.37
N ALA A 54 -12.92 -14.78 1.60
CA ALA A 54 -12.96 -14.84 0.13
C ALA A 54 -12.75 -16.24 -0.48
N ASP A 55 -12.46 -17.25 0.36
CA ASP A 55 -12.34 -18.67 -0.03
C ASP A 55 -13.14 -19.54 0.94
N PRO A 56 -14.47 -19.34 1.05
CA PRO A 56 -15.27 -19.98 2.09
C PRO A 56 -15.24 -21.52 2.01
N ARG A 57 -15.28 -22.15 3.18
CA ARG A 57 -15.41 -23.60 3.32
C ARG A 57 -16.63 -23.93 4.15
N GLU A 58 -17.62 -24.55 3.50
CA GLU A 58 -18.82 -25.09 4.13
C GLU A 58 -18.47 -26.43 4.82
N ASN A 59 -17.62 -26.32 5.84
CA ASN A 59 -17.15 -27.42 6.65
C ASN A 59 -17.04 -26.93 8.09
N SER A 60 -17.84 -27.50 8.98
CA SER A 60 -17.91 -27.10 10.39
C SER A 60 -16.65 -27.38 11.20
N ALA A 61 -15.80 -28.30 10.73
CA ALA A 61 -14.47 -28.48 11.30
C ALA A 61 -13.53 -27.30 10.99
N ILE A 62 -13.83 -26.51 9.96
CA ILE A 62 -13.04 -25.35 9.53
C ILE A 62 -13.68 -24.05 10.04
N ASN A 63 -15.01 -23.93 9.98
CA ASN A 63 -15.73 -22.71 10.34
C ASN A 63 -17.03 -23.03 11.07
N HIS A 64 -17.25 -22.44 12.24
CA HIS A 64 -18.53 -22.60 12.95
C HIS A 64 -19.74 -22.03 12.18
N TRP A 65 -19.55 -20.99 11.35
CA TRP A 65 -20.65 -20.46 10.54
C TRP A 65 -21.22 -21.48 9.53
N ALA A 66 -20.43 -22.48 9.14
CA ALA A 66 -20.82 -23.49 8.15
C ALA A 66 -21.95 -24.41 8.64
N ASP A 67 -22.19 -24.48 9.95
CA ASP A 67 -23.30 -25.22 10.53
C ASP A 67 -24.67 -24.60 10.21
N SER A 68 -24.70 -23.28 9.98
CA SER A 68 -25.94 -22.51 9.96
C SER A 68 -26.23 -21.85 8.61
N ASN A 69 -25.19 -21.53 7.82
CA ASN A 69 -25.34 -20.72 6.63
C ASN A 69 -24.47 -21.23 5.47
N PRO A 70 -25.02 -21.39 4.25
CA PRO A 70 -24.22 -21.64 3.07
C PRO A 70 -23.42 -20.40 2.68
N ALA A 71 -22.31 -20.60 1.97
CA ALA A 71 -21.51 -19.51 1.43
C ALA A 71 -22.29 -18.72 0.38
N GLY A 72 -22.14 -17.40 0.39
CA GLY A 72 -22.79 -16.52 -0.57
C GLY A 72 -21.98 -16.36 -1.86
N LYS A 73 -22.63 -15.74 -2.85
CA LYS A 73 -22.10 -15.50 -4.20
C LYS A 73 -22.32 -14.05 -4.63
N ALA A 74 -21.29 -13.43 -5.21
CA ALA A 74 -21.38 -12.15 -5.90
C ALA A 74 -20.61 -12.23 -7.22
N GLY A 75 -21.32 -12.20 -8.36
CA GLY A 75 -20.70 -12.47 -9.66
C GLY A 75 -20.07 -13.87 -9.71
N ASN A 76 -18.77 -13.93 -10.02
CA ASN A 76 -17.96 -15.15 -10.01
C ASN A 76 -17.10 -15.26 -8.74
N LEU A 77 -17.49 -14.60 -7.65
CA LEU A 77 -16.80 -14.66 -6.36
C LEU A 77 -17.68 -15.32 -5.31
N ARG A 78 -17.05 -16.05 -4.37
CA ARG A 78 -17.69 -16.58 -3.17
C ARG A 78 -17.29 -15.77 -1.96
N TYR A 79 -18.17 -15.71 -0.97
CA TYR A 79 -17.87 -15.10 0.32
C TYR A 79 -18.45 -15.90 1.48
N ALA A 80 -17.76 -15.85 2.63
CA ALA A 80 -18.29 -16.44 3.86
C ALA A 80 -19.48 -15.61 4.38
N PRO A 81 -20.58 -16.25 4.84
CA PRO A 81 -21.83 -15.61 5.25
C PRO A 81 -21.74 -15.04 6.68
N MET A 82 -20.74 -14.19 6.92
CA MET A 82 -20.49 -13.57 8.22
C MET A 82 -20.04 -12.11 8.07
N ALA A 83 -19.98 -11.40 9.19
CA ALA A 83 -19.64 -9.98 9.22
C ALA A 83 -20.46 -9.19 8.18
N GLU A 84 -19.84 -8.29 7.44
CA GLU A 84 -20.46 -7.52 6.36
C GLU A 84 -20.01 -8.00 4.96
N ASN A 85 -19.53 -9.23 4.87
CA ASN A 85 -18.99 -9.79 3.62
C ASN A 85 -20.01 -9.74 2.49
N ALA A 86 -21.28 -10.10 2.75
CA ALA A 86 -22.31 -10.08 1.73
C ALA A 86 -22.48 -8.69 1.09
N ALA A 87 -22.55 -7.63 1.91
CA ALA A 87 -22.67 -6.26 1.41
C ALA A 87 -21.42 -5.85 0.61
N PHE A 88 -20.24 -6.15 1.16
CA PHE A 88 -18.96 -5.82 0.54
C PHE A 88 -18.78 -6.46 -0.83
N PHE A 89 -18.94 -7.78 -0.93
CA PHE A 89 -18.75 -8.51 -2.18
C PHE A 89 -19.83 -8.13 -3.22
N ASN A 90 -21.09 -7.97 -2.83
CA ASN A 90 -22.13 -7.54 -3.77
C ASN A 90 -21.89 -6.14 -4.32
N LYS A 91 -21.33 -5.22 -3.52
CA LYS A 91 -20.94 -3.88 -3.99
C LYS A 91 -19.71 -3.90 -4.89
N TYR A 92 -18.71 -4.72 -4.56
CA TYR A 92 -17.37 -4.61 -5.14
C TYR A 92 -16.91 -5.77 -6.03
N TYR A 93 -17.72 -6.79 -6.32
CA TYR A 93 -17.26 -7.94 -7.11
C TYR A 93 -16.66 -7.56 -8.48
N ARG A 94 -17.17 -6.50 -9.12
CA ARG A 94 -16.65 -5.96 -10.40
C ARG A 94 -15.34 -5.17 -10.27
N HIS A 95 -14.90 -4.91 -9.05
CA HIS A 95 -13.66 -4.19 -8.78
C HIS A 95 -12.52 -5.14 -8.46
N MET A 96 -12.77 -6.38 -8.05
CA MET A 96 -11.76 -7.19 -7.38
C MET A 96 -11.37 -8.48 -8.13
N LEU A 97 -10.10 -8.85 -8.00
CA LEU A 97 -9.53 -10.17 -8.25
C LEU A 97 -9.19 -10.81 -6.91
N VAL A 98 -9.74 -11.99 -6.65
CA VAL A 98 -9.40 -12.79 -5.47
C VAL A 98 -8.29 -13.76 -5.84
N ILE A 99 -7.20 -13.76 -5.06
CA ILE A 99 -6.02 -14.61 -5.28
C ILE A 99 -5.93 -15.59 -4.11
N ASN A 100 -6.22 -16.88 -4.33
CA ASN A 100 -6.30 -17.89 -3.27
C ASN A 100 -5.14 -18.90 -3.33
N GLY A 101 -4.84 -19.53 -2.19
CA GLY A 101 -3.89 -20.64 -2.12
C GLY A 101 -2.42 -20.26 -2.23
N ILE A 102 -2.06 -19.08 -1.74
CA ILE A 102 -0.72 -18.53 -1.81
C ILE A 102 0.17 -19.25 -0.80
N ASP A 103 1.16 -20.01 -1.27
CA ASP A 103 2.19 -20.67 -0.47
C ASP A 103 3.18 -19.63 0.07
N LEU A 104 3.06 -19.31 1.35
CA LEU A 104 3.89 -18.31 2.03
C LEU A 104 5.26 -18.85 2.38
N GLN A 105 5.41 -20.17 2.40
CA GLN A 105 6.63 -20.90 2.80
C GLN A 105 7.11 -20.60 4.24
N THR A 106 6.30 -19.88 5.02
CA THR A 106 6.52 -19.55 6.43
C THR A 106 5.18 -19.33 7.11
N ASN A 107 5.13 -19.54 8.41
CA ASN A 107 4.01 -19.21 9.28
C ASN A 107 4.41 -18.19 10.37
N GLY A 108 5.63 -17.63 10.32
CA GLY A 108 6.08 -16.61 11.27
C GLY A 108 5.90 -15.19 10.74
N HIS A 109 5.37 -14.29 11.58
CA HIS A 109 5.04 -12.91 11.18
C HIS A 109 6.13 -12.16 10.45
N GLU A 110 7.36 -12.13 10.96
CA GLU A 110 8.42 -11.28 10.40
C GLU A 110 8.78 -11.69 8.95
N ALA A 111 9.03 -12.97 8.74
CA ALA A 111 9.34 -13.52 7.42
C ALA A 111 8.13 -13.40 6.47
N ALA A 112 6.92 -13.62 6.98
CA ALA A 112 5.70 -13.55 6.19
C ALA A 112 5.37 -12.12 5.74
N ARG A 113 5.47 -11.13 6.65
CA ARG A 113 5.31 -9.70 6.34
C ARG A 113 6.26 -9.27 5.23
N ARG A 114 7.54 -9.66 5.33
CA ARG A 114 8.53 -9.40 4.29
C ARG A 114 8.13 -10.05 2.97
N HIS A 115 7.86 -11.35 2.98
CA HIS A 115 7.52 -12.09 1.76
C HIS A 115 6.29 -11.50 1.04
N ARG A 116 5.27 -11.11 1.80
CA ARG A 116 4.03 -10.50 1.30
C ARG A 116 4.20 -9.11 0.73
N ASN A 117 5.14 -8.33 1.26
CA ASN A 117 5.35 -6.95 0.84
C ASN A 117 6.41 -6.80 -0.25
N THR A 118 7.33 -7.76 -0.40
CA THR A 118 8.45 -7.68 -1.36
C THR A 118 8.40 -8.73 -2.46
N GLY A 119 7.62 -9.81 -2.27
CA GLY A 119 7.65 -11.00 -3.12
C GLY A 119 8.84 -11.91 -2.86
N ASN A 120 9.68 -11.64 -1.84
CA ASN A 120 10.88 -12.42 -1.54
C ASN A 120 11.07 -12.63 -0.03
N LEU A 121 11.48 -13.84 0.38
CA LEU A 121 11.80 -14.15 1.78
C LEU A 121 13.15 -13.60 2.24
N MET A 122 14.05 -13.30 1.30
CA MET A 122 15.36 -12.72 1.59
C MET A 122 15.22 -11.24 1.94
N MET A 123 16.16 -10.76 2.74
CA MET A 123 16.34 -9.33 2.99
C MET A 123 16.88 -8.64 1.73
N GLY A 124 16.76 -7.31 1.66
CA GLY A 124 17.34 -6.53 0.57
C GLY A 124 16.46 -6.43 -0.69
N TYR A 125 15.17 -6.67 -0.57
CA TYR A 125 14.17 -6.40 -1.61
C TYR A 125 13.27 -5.22 -1.22
N PRO A 126 12.97 -4.29 -2.14
CA PRO A 126 12.01 -3.21 -1.89
C PRO A 126 10.61 -3.78 -1.71
N SER A 127 9.77 -3.08 -0.96
CA SER A 127 8.33 -3.32 -1.04
C SER A 127 7.80 -2.93 -2.43
N LEU A 128 6.63 -3.46 -2.81
CA LEU A 128 5.97 -3.06 -4.05
C LEU A 128 5.74 -1.54 -4.10
N ASN A 129 5.31 -0.95 -2.98
CA ASN A 129 5.07 0.49 -2.85
C ASN A 129 6.36 1.30 -3.02
N GLU A 130 7.45 0.92 -2.34
CA GLU A 130 8.75 1.59 -2.48
C GLU A 130 9.24 1.52 -3.94
N LEU A 131 9.17 0.34 -4.55
CA LEU A 131 9.59 0.15 -5.93
C LEU A 131 8.75 1.02 -6.86
N TYR A 132 7.42 1.01 -6.73
CA TYR A 132 6.52 1.80 -7.57
C TYR A 132 6.75 3.31 -7.44
N ALA A 133 6.94 3.81 -6.22
CA ALA A 133 7.26 5.22 -5.98
C ALA A 133 8.60 5.60 -6.64
N ALA A 134 9.63 4.77 -6.47
CA ALA A 134 10.95 5.03 -7.03
C ALA A 134 10.98 5.01 -8.57
N THR A 135 10.08 4.26 -9.22
CA THR A 135 10.01 4.19 -10.70
C THR A 135 9.10 5.23 -11.31
N SER A 136 7.97 5.53 -10.66
CA SER A 136 6.86 6.26 -11.29
C SER A 136 6.68 7.67 -10.73
N ALA A 137 7.31 7.97 -9.61
CA ALA A 137 7.07 9.19 -8.83
C ALA A 137 8.35 9.77 -8.22
N SER A 138 9.53 9.47 -8.77
CA SER A 138 10.82 9.91 -8.20
C SER A 138 10.99 11.43 -8.06
N ASN A 139 10.18 12.20 -8.79
CA ASN A 139 10.29 13.65 -8.88
C ASN A 139 9.18 14.40 -8.14
N ILE A 140 8.32 13.72 -7.38
CA ILE A 140 7.30 14.38 -6.56
C ILE A 140 7.72 14.44 -5.09
N PRO A 141 7.18 15.37 -4.28
CA PRO A 141 7.70 15.61 -2.93
C PRO A 141 7.47 14.47 -1.94
N LEU A 142 6.34 13.78 -2.01
CA LEU A 142 5.91 12.76 -1.03
C LEU A 142 5.54 11.44 -1.72
N PRO A 143 6.47 10.85 -2.50
CA PRO A 143 6.14 9.80 -3.47
C PRO A 143 5.59 8.53 -2.84
N PHE A 144 5.98 8.27 -1.60
CA PHE A 144 5.56 7.13 -0.80
C PHE A 144 5.19 7.57 0.63
N VAL A 145 3.95 7.33 1.04
CA VAL A 145 3.52 7.54 2.44
C VAL A 145 3.25 6.23 3.18
N ARG A 146 3.40 6.24 4.50
CA ARG A 146 3.15 5.05 5.34
C ARG A 146 2.42 5.38 6.63
N GLU A 147 1.50 4.50 7.00
CA GLU A 147 0.83 4.46 8.30
C GLU A 147 0.79 3.02 8.81
N GLY A 148 1.96 2.55 9.25
CA GLY A 148 2.17 1.19 9.74
C GLY A 148 2.34 0.12 8.65
N GLY A 149 2.47 -1.13 9.09
CA GLY A 149 2.61 -2.30 8.22
C GLY A 149 4.06 -2.74 8.08
N PHE A 150 4.50 -3.03 6.85
CA PHE A 150 5.88 -3.42 6.58
C PHE A 150 6.81 -2.21 6.47
N GLU A 151 7.83 -2.18 7.32
CA GLU A 151 8.73 -1.03 7.44
C GLU A 151 10.03 -1.16 6.65
N GLY A 152 10.34 -2.36 6.15
CA GLY A 152 11.57 -2.63 5.39
C GLY A 152 11.67 -1.78 4.13
N THR A 153 12.87 -1.29 3.87
CA THR A 153 13.23 -0.48 2.70
C THR A 153 14.66 -0.79 2.28
N VAL A 154 14.93 -0.65 0.98
CA VAL A 154 16.28 -0.72 0.40
C VAL A 154 16.84 0.65 0.03
N GLY A 155 16.12 1.73 0.37
CA GLY A 155 16.53 3.11 0.13
C GLY A 155 16.44 3.55 -1.32
N LEU A 156 15.49 2.99 -2.11
CA LEU A 156 15.28 3.43 -3.50
C LEU A 156 14.61 4.81 -3.61
N THR A 157 13.75 5.14 -2.65
CA THR A 157 13.04 6.42 -2.55
C THR A 157 12.79 6.74 -1.08
N PRO A 158 12.76 8.02 -0.68
CA PRO A 158 12.28 8.38 0.65
C PRO A 158 10.82 7.96 0.82
N PHE A 159 10.45 7.62 2.06
CA PHE A 159 9.07 7.47 2.50
C PHE A 159 8.76 8.56 3.53
N THR A 160 7.49 8.88 3.67
CA THR A 160 6.99 9.83 4.68
C THR A 160 6.00 9.11 5.60
N SER A 161 6.23 9.15 6.91
CA SER A 161 5.16 8.78 7.85
C SER A 161 3.99 9.72 7.65
N LEU A 162 2.78 9.17 7.55
CA LEU A 162 1.61 9.93 7.14
C LEU A 162 1.44 11.18 8.05
N PRO A 163 1.48 12.40 7.47
CA PRO A 163 1.43 13.61 8.25
C PRO A 163 -0.01 13.91 8.69
N ASP A 164 -0.17 14.60 9.81
CA ASP A 164 -1.45 15.21 10.18
C ASP A 164 -1.67 16.54 9.45
N GLU A 165 -2.90 17.08 9.54
CA GLU A 165 -3.25 18.35 8.88
C GLU A 165 -2.43 19.51 9.45
N THR A 166 -2.08 19.47 10.74
CA THR A 166 -1.29 20.51 11.40
C THR A 166 0.12 20.57 10.81
N LEU A 167 0.76 19.42 10.63
CA LEU A 167 2.08 19.30 10.05
C LEU A 167 2.06 19.74 8.58
N ILE A 168 1.10 19.29 7.77
CA ILE A 168 1.00 19.76 6.38
C ILE A 168 0.76 21.28 6.33
N ARG A 169 -0.14 21.84 7.17
CA ARG A 169 -0.38 23.29 7.21
C ARG A 169 0.88 24.06 7.60
N THR A 170 1.64 23.55 8.56
CA THR A 170 2.92 24.13 8.98
C THR A 170 3.97 24.05 7.88
N LEU A 171 4.08 22.93 7.17
CA LEU A 171 5.02 22.75 6.06
C LEU A 171 4.63 23.57 4.82
N SER A 172 3.33 23.77 4.60
CA SER A 172 2.79 24.56 3.49
C SER A 172 3.08 26.06 3.64
N ASN A 173 3.22 26.54 4.88
CA ASN A 173 3.61 27.91 5.16
C ASN A 173 4.43 27.98 6.46
N PRO A 174 5.77 27.80 6.38
CA PRO A 174 6.63 27.79 7.56
C PRO A 174 6.75 29.16 8.23
N ASN A 175 6.21 30.21 7.61
CA ASN A 175 6.18 31.55 8.18
C ASN A 175 4.97 31.79 9.09
N TYR A 176 4.04 30.83 9.23
CA TYR A 176 2.95 30.96 10.21
C TYR A 176 3.44 30.69 11.64
N ALA A 177 3.18 31.65 12.53
CA ALA A 177 3.29 31.46 13.97
C ALA A 177 2.05 30.72 14.52
N ASP A 178 0.90 30.96 13.91
CA ASP A 178 -0.38 30.26 14.12
C ASP A 178 -1.29 30.44 12.88
N SER A 179 -2.54 29.98 12.95
CA SER A 179 -3.50 30.07 11.84
C SER A 179 -3.87 31.50 11.40
N ARG A 180 -3.42 32.55 12.11
CA ARG A 180 -3.77 33.95 11.85
C ARG A 180 -2.56 34.89 11.76
N ARG A 181 -1.38 34.48 12.21
CA ARG A 181 -0.20 35.35 12.31
C ARG A 181 1.00 34.76 11.59
N THR A 182 1.72 35.60 10.86
CA THR A 182 3.04 35.28 10.35
C THR A 182 4.15 35.79 11.26
N VAL A 183 5.31 35.12 11.24
CA VAL A 183 6.52 35.54 11.97
C VAL A 183 7.18 36.73 11.26
N TYR A 184 7.28 36.65 9.94
CA TYR A 184 7.84 37.70 9.08
C TYR A 184 6.77 38.27 8.15
N ALA A 185 6.96 39.51 7.72
CA ALA A 185 6.17 40.08 6.62
C ALA A 185 6.43 39.29 5.32
N PRO A 186 5.43 39.12 4.43
CA PRO A 186 5.60 38.43 3.16
C PRO A 186 6.81 38.94 2.35
N SER A 187 7.02 40.26 2.30
CA SER A 187 8.15 40.87 1.60
C SER A 187 9.52 40.46 2.15
N HIS A 188 9.63 40.16 3.45
CA HIS A 188 10.87 39.64 4.04
C HIS A 188 11.10 38.18 3.65
N MET A 189 10.03 37.38 3.55
CA MET A 189 10.13 36.00 3.06
C MET A 189 10.55 35.95 1.60
N ASP A 190 10.01 36.83 0.76
CA ASP A 190 10.40 36.94 -0.66
C ASP A 190 11.90 37.27 -0.78
N LEU A 191 12.40 38.18 0.06
CA LEU A 191 13.81 38.53 0.09
C LEU A 191 14.70 37.36 0.55
N LEU A 192 14.26 36.62 1.58
CA LEU A 192 14.95 35.42 2.06
C LEU A 192 14.99 34.33 0.99
N HIS A 193 13.88 34.05 0.31
CA HIS A 193 13.80 33.06 -0.76
C HIS A 193 14.71 33.45 -1.94
N LYS A 194 14.69 34.73 -2.34
CA LYS A 194 15.57 35.26 -3.38
C LYS A 194 17.05 34.98 -3.07
N TYR A 195 17.54 35.42 -1.92
CA TYR A 195 18.96 35.25 -1.59
C TYR A 195 19.35 33.79 -1.34
N GLN A 196 18.43 32.95 -0.87
CA GLN A 196 18.68 31.52 -0.76
C GLN A 196 18.81 30.85 -2.14
N ALA A 197 17.95 31.21 -3.10
CA ALA A 197 18.01 30.72 -4.47
C ALA A 197 19.30 31.18 -5.18
N GLU A 198 19.64 32.47 -5.06
CA GLU A 198 20.90 33.03 -5.61
C GLU A 198 22.13 32.31 -5.03
N ARG A 199 22.16 32.07 -3.71
CA ARG A 199 23.25 31.34 -3.06
C ARG A 199 23.34 29.89 -3.55
N LEU A 200 22.21 29.19 -3.69
CA LEU A 200 22.19 27.81 -4.16
C LEU A 200 22.69 27.71 -5.61
N GLN A 201 22.21 28.59 -6.48
CA GLN A 201 22.63 28.66 -7.87
C GLN A 201 24.13 28.95 -7.98
N ALA A 202 24.64 29.90 -7.20
CA ALA A 202 26.07 30.20 -7.15
C ALA A 202 26.90 29.00 -6.67
N GLN A 203 26.40 28.23 -5.69
CA GLN A 203 27.08 27.02 -5.21
C GLN A 203 27.07 25.89 -6.25
N GLN A 204 25.98 25.71 -7.00
CA GLN A 204 25.88 24.67 -8.04
C GLN A 204 26.82 24.93 -9.23
N GLN A 205 27.15 26.19 -9.51
CA GLN A 205 28.04 26.58 -10.61
C GLN A 205 29.55 26.47 -10.27
N LEU A 206 29.90 26.12 -9.03
CA LEU A 206 31.30 25.97 -8.63
C LEU A 206 31.93 24.73 -9.27
N THR A 207 32.92 24.94 -10.14
CA THR A 207 33.67 23.88 -10.82
C THR A 207 34.48 22.98 -9.88
N ARG A 208 34.71 23.43 -8.64
CA ARG A 208 35.42 22.69 -7.57
C ARG A 208 34.53 21.73 -6.78
N ASN A 209 33.24 21.62 -7.10
CA ASN A 209 32.33 20.73 -6.38
C ASN A 209 32.75 19.27 -6.60
N THR A 210 32.83 18.50 -5.52
CA THR A 210 32.94 17.04 -5.64
C THR A 210 31.61 16.46 -6.12
N PRO A 211 31.59 15.28 -6.76
CA PRO A 211 30.35 14.65 -7.19
C PRO A 211 29.32 14.49 -6.06
N ARG A 212 29.79 14.11 -4.86
CA ARG A 212 28.93 13.99 -3.67
C ARG A 212 28.34 15.34 -3.24
N TRP A 213 29.13 16.41 -3.31
CA TRP A 213 28.65 17.74 -2.93
C TRP A 213 27.64 18.27 -3.95
N GLN A 214 27.90 18.08 -5.24
CA GLN A 214 26.97 18.42 -6.31
C GLN A 214 25.63 17.70 -6.10
N GLN A 215 25.66 16.40 -5.82
CA GLN A 215 24.47 15.63 -5.49
C GLN A 215 23.69 16.21 -4.31
N LYS A 216 24.37 16.68 -3.24
CA LYS A 216 23.69 17.30 -2.10
C LYS A 216 23.08 18.67 -2.41
N LEU A 217 23.72 19.45 -3.28
CA LEU A 217 23.13 20.70 -3.77
C LEU A 217 21.89 20.43 -4.62
N ASP A 218 21.94 19.39 -5.45
CA ASP A 218 20.80 18.98 -6.28
C ASP A 218 19.65 18.46 -5.41
N GLU A 219 19.92 17.62 -4.40
CA GLU A 219 18.93 17.19 -3.39
C GLU A 219 18.29 18.40 -2.67
N LEU A 220 19.09 19.39 -2.26
CA LEU A 220 18.59 20.60 -1.62
C LEU A 220 17.73 21.44 -2.56
N ASN A 221 18.10 21.51 -3.85
CA ASN A 221 17.30 22.21 -4.85
C ASN A 221 15.94 21.53 -5.05
N GLN A 222 15.91 20.21 -5.16
CA GLN A 222 14.66 19.43 -5.27
C GLN A 222 13.76 19.63 -4.05
N ALA A 223 14.32 19.59 -2.85
CA ALA A 223 13.56 19.81 -1.62
C ALA A 223 12.94 21.22 -1.54
N ARG A 224 13.58 22.22 -2.18
CA ARG A 224 13.07 23.59 -2.24
C ARG A 224 12.00 23.77 -3.31
N ILE A 225 12.14 23.12 -4.46
CA ILE A 225 11.12 23.16 -5.51
C ILE A 225 9.80 22.65 -4.93
N GLY A 226 9.79 21.49 -4.25
CA GLY A 226 8.58 20.91 -3.64
C GLY A 226 7.85 21.76 -2.59
N THR A 227 8.40 22.92 -2.17
CA THR A 227 7.73 23.83 -1.23
C THR A 227 6.52 24.53 -1.85
N SER A 228 6.54 24.84 -3.15
CA SER A 228 5.38 25.41 -3.84
C SER A 228 4.20 24.43 -3.89
N GLU A 229 4.49 23.16 -4.15
CA GLU A 229 3.51 22.10 -4.25
C GLU A 229 2.93 21.74 -2.87
N LEU A 230 3.76 21.80 -1.82
CA LEU A 230 3.29 21.69 -0.42
C LEU A 230 2.39 22.88 -0.03
N ALA A 231 2.67 24.09 -0.52
CA ALA A 231 1.79 25.24 -0.33
C ALA A 231 0.42 25.02 -1.00
N SER A 232 0.41 24.48 -2.23
CA SER A 232 -0.81 24.07 -2.92
C SER A 232 -1.58 22.99 -2.16
N LEU A 233 -0.89 21.99 -1.62
CA LEU A 233 -1.49 20.95 -0.78
C LEU A 233 -2.15 21.57 0.47
N GLY A 234 -1.45 22.46 1.17
CA GLY A 234 -1.99 23.16 2.35
C GLY A 234 -3.27 23.95 2.08
N ASN A 235 -3.36 24.56 0.89
CA ASN A 235 -4.57 25.28 0.44
C ASN A 235 -5.71 24.33 0.04
N SER A 236 -5.39 23.11 -0.41
CA SER A 236 -6.38 22.09 -0.78
C SER A 236 -6.87 21.22 0.38
N LEU A 237 -6.23 21.32 1.55
CA LEU A 237 -6.63 20.56 2.73
C LEU A 237 -8.02 21.01 3.21
N PRO A 238 -8.96 20.06 3.43
CA PRO A 238 -10.22 20.39 4.06
C PRO A 238 -10.01 20.91 5.50
N ASP A 239 -10.98 21.65 6.01
CA ASP A 239 -10.95 22.16 7.39
C ASP A 239 -10.84 21.02 8.42
N ALA A 240 -11.49 19.90 8.14
CA ALA A 240 -11.40 18.67 8.90
C ALA A 240 -11.29 17.46 7.97
N LEU A 241 -10.42 16.52 8.33
CA LEU A 241 -10.47 15.18 7.74
C LEU A 241 -11.62 14.38 8.34
N ASP A 242 -12.03 13.37 7.60
CA ASP A 242 -13.10 12.47 8.01
C ASP A 242 -12.49 11.52 9.03
N SER A 243 -13.21 11.24 10.12
CA SER A 243 -12.77 10.29 11.15
C SER A 243 -13.77 9.16 11.38
N THR A 244 -14.81 9.08 10.54
CA THR A 244 -15.90 8.11 10.67
C THR A 244 -16.12 7.37 9.36
N ASP A 245 -16.43 6.08 9.45
CA ASP A 245 -16.87 5.30 8.30
C ASP A 245 -18.20 5.82 7.72
N LEU A 246 -18.66 5.23 6.62
CA LEU A 246 -19.91 5.64 5.96
C LEU A 246 -21.18 5.34 6.77
N THR A 247 -21.07 4.64 7.90
CA THR A 247 -22.16 4.41 8.85
C THR A 247 -22.14 5.41 10.02
N GLY A 248 -21.14 6.29 10.06
CA GLY A 248 -20.94 7.28 11.14
C GLY A 248 -20.14 6.76 12.33
N ALA A 249 -19.60 5.52 12.28
CA ALA A 249 -18.80 4.98 13.37
C ALA A 249 -17.37 5.51 13.30
N ASN A 250 -16.82 5.96 14.44
CA ASN A 250 -15.43 6.41 14.51
C ASN A 250 -14.47 5.23 14.31
N ARG A 251 -13.53 5.38 13.39
CA ARG A 251 -12.51 4.39 13.05
C ARG A 251 -11.19 5.10 12.79
N GLY A 252 -10.13 4.68 13.50
CA GLY A 252 -8.85 5.40 13.53
C GLY A 252 -8.19 5.54 12.16
N GLU A 253 -8.35 4.53 11.29
CA GLU A 253 -7.77 4.48 9.97
C GLU A 253 -8.45 5.38 8.93
N ILE A 254 -9.72 5.77 9.14
CA ILE A 254 -10.47 6.57 8.15
C ILE A 254 -9.79 7.89 7.88
N ARG A 255 -9.28 8.53 8.94
CA ARG A 255 -8.56 9.79 8.84
C ARG A 255 -7.29 9.66 7.99
N GLY A 256 -6.55 8.58 8.19
CA GLY A 256 -5.36 8.29 7.42
C GLY A 256 -5.67 8.03 5.94
N LEU A 257 -6.71 7.25 5.66
CA LEU A 257 -7.19 7.01 4.30
C LEU A 257 -7.64 8.31 3.61
N HIS A 258 -8.34 9.19 4.33
CA HIS A 258 -8.73 10.50 3.78
C HIS A 258 -7.50 11.36 3.48
N MET A 259 -6.53 11.47 4.41
CA MET A 259 -5.30 12.23 4.18
C MET A 259 -4.57 11.72 2.92
N PHE A 260 -4.44 10.41 2.78
CA PHE A 260 -3.82 9.81 1.58
C PHE A 260 -4.53 10.21 0.29
N LEU A 261 -5.86 10.18 0.26
CA LEU A 261 -6.63 10.59 -0.90
C LEU A 261 -6.46 12.09 -1.20
N VAL A 262 -6.38 12.94 -0.19
CA VAL A 262 -6.10 14.38 -0.39
C VAL A 262 -4.72 14.59 -0.99
N MET A 263 -3.70 13.93 -0.45
CA MET A 263 -2.34 13.97 -1.00
C MET A 263 -2.27 13.43 -2.44
N ALA A 264 -3.03 12.38 -2.74
CA ALA A 264 -3.07 11.78 -4.07
C ALA A 264 -3.85 12.66 -5.08
N ALA A 265 -4.92 13.32 -4.64
CA ALA A 265 -5.66 14.31 -5.44
C ALA A 265 -4.80 15.52 -5.79
N ALA A 266 -3.94 15.95 -4.85
CA ALA A 266 -2.95 16.98 -5.09
C ALA A 266 -1.76 16.50 -5.95
N GLY A 267 -1.69 15.22 -6.34
CA GLY A 267 -0.59 14.65 -7.11
C GLY A 267 0.75 14.59 -6.36
N MET A 268 0.70 14.65 -5.03
CA MET A 268 1.88 14.70 -4.17
C MET A 268 2.40 13.32 -3.77
N THR A 269 1.54 12.31 -3.90
CA THR A 269 1.87 10.92 -3.60
C THR A 269 1.38 9.97 -4.69
N ALA A 270 2.16 8.92 -4.95
CA ALA A 270 1.78 7.86 -5.87
C ALA A 270 1.36 6.58 -5.13
N THR A 271 1.80 6.41 -3.88
CA THR A 271 1.51 5.19 -3.15
C THR A 271 1.53 5.30 -1.64
N GLY A 272 0.72 4.48 -0.99
CA GLY A 272 0.61 4.41 0.46
C GLY A 272 0.57 2.97 0.98
N SER A 273 1.21 2.72 2.13
CA SER A 273 1.08 1.45 2.88
C SER A 273 0.46 1.71 4.24
N PHE A 274 -0.62 1.00 4.54
CA PHE A 274 -1.40 1.15 5.77
C PHE A 274 -1.52 -0.20 6.47
N SER A 275 -1.70 -0.17 7.79
CA SER A 275 -1.97 -1.36 8.58
C SER A 275 -3.32 -1.27 9.30
N LEU A 276 -4.12 -2.33 9.17
CA LEU A 276 -5.34 -2.51 9.96
C LEU A 276 -5.12 -3.66 10.93
N GLY A 277 -5.30 -3.42 12.23
CA GLY A 277 -5.07 -4.40 13.29
C GLY A 277 -6.26 -5.34 13.55
N GLY A 278 -6.09 -6.25 14.51
CA GLY A 278 -7.17 -7.12 15.02
C GLY A 278 -7.18 -8.56 14.52
N TRP A 279 -6.23 -8.95 13.65
CA TRP A 279 -6.28 -10.23 12.93
C TRP A 279 -5.71 -11.43 13.68
N ASP A 280 -4.75 -11.20 14.61
CA ASP A 280 -4.02 -12.25 15.33
C ASP A 280 -4.87 -12.92 16.40
N THR A 281 -5.76 -13.80 15.94
CA THR A 281 -6.92 -14.33 16.65
C THR A 281 -6.68 -15.74 17.15
N HIS A 282 -5.67 -15.90 18.01
CA HIS A 282 -5.36 -17.17 18.71
C HIS A 282 -6.36 -17.58 19.80
N GLY A 283 -7.40 -16.77 20.02
CA GLY A 283 -8.54 -17.08 20.88
C GLY A 283 -9.71 -16.16 20.51
N ASP A 284 -10.94 -16.63 20.76
CA ASP A 284 -12.19 -15.95 20.42
C ASP A 284 -12.23 -15.50 18.94
N HIS A 285 -11.90 -16.43 18.04
CA HIS A 285 -11.69 -16.14 16.62
C HIS A 285 -12.94 -15.55 15.97
N ASP A 286 -14.10 -16.15 16.17
CA ASP A 286 -15.31 -15.76 15.43
C ASP A 286 -15.70 -14.30 15.71
N ASN A 287 -15.66 -13.86 16.97
CA ASN A 287 -15.99 -12.49 17.33
C ASN A 287 -14.90 -11.50 16.90
N ARG A 288 -13.63 -11.78 17.24
CA ARG A 288 -12.52 -10.86 16.96
C ARG A 288 -12.27 -10.73 15.45
N HIS A 289 -12.31 -11.85 14.73
CA HIS A 289 -12.12 -11.86 13.28
C HIS A 289 -13.30 -11.22 12.55
N SER A 290 -14.54 -11.43 13.00
CA SER A 290 -15.71 -10.71 12.46
C SER A 290 -15.56 -9.19 12.60
N ASN A 291 -15.14 -8.71 13.78
CA ASN A 291 -14.91 -7.28 14.01
C ASN A 291 -13.79 -6.73 13.12
N ALA A 292 -12.70 -7.48 12.94
CA ALA A 292 -11.61 -7.11 12.02
C ALA A 292 -12.07 -7.06 10.56
N LEU A 293 -12.92 -8.01 10.13
CA LEU A 293 -13.53 -8.02 8.81
C LEU A 293 -14.44 -6.82 8.59
N ILE A 294 -15.33 -6.50 9.54
CA ILE A 294 -16.17 -5.28 9.48
C ILE A 294 -15.29 -4.04 9.34
N ASN A 295 -14.20 -3.95 10.11
CA ASN A 295 -13.28 -2.82 10.03
C ASN A 295 -12.66 -2.67 8.64
N LEU A 296 -12.18 -3.79 8.07
CA LEU A 296 -11.60 -3.81 6.73
C LEU A 296 -12.62 -3.45 5.67
N THR A 297 -13.77 -4.10 5.65
CA THR A 297 -14.78 -3.91 4.58
C THR A 297 -15.29 -2.48 4.59
N ARG A 298 -15.54 -1.90 5.77
CA ARG A 298 -15.98 -0.50 5.88
C ARG A 298 -14.88 0.51 5.55
N SER A 299 -13.62 0.22 5.90
CA SER A 299 -12.49 1.06 5.50
C SER A 299 -12.30 1.09 3.98
N VAL A 300 -12.40 -0.08 3.33
CA VAL A 300 -12.34 -0.18 1.87
C VAL A 300 -13.56 0.48 1.21
N ASP A 301 -14.74 0.35 1.82
CA ASP A 301 -15.97 1.01 1.37
C ASP A 301 -15.85 2.55 1.40
N TYR A 302 -15.34 3.09 2.51
CA TYR A 302 -14.99 4.50 2.66
C TYR A 302 -13.96 4.93 1.61
N LEU A 303 -12.84 4.21 1.49
CA LEU A 303 -11.76 4.52 0.56
C LEU A 303 -12.26 4.64 -0.88
N TRP A 304 -13.02 3.66 -1.37
CA TRP A 304 -13.57 3.71 -2.73
C TRP A 304 -14.60 4.82 -2.92
N THR A 305 -15.52 5.00 -1.96
CA THR A 305 -16.56 6.02 -2.04
C THR A 305 -15.96 7.43 -2.02
N LYS A 306 -14.98 7.66 -1.15
CA LYS A 306 -14.27 8.93 -1.07
C LYS A 306 -13.42 9.17 -2.32
N ALA A 307 -12.68 8.16 -2.78
CA ALA A 307 -11.92 8.25 -4.03
C ALA A 307 -12.81 8.56 -5.24
N GLU A 308 -14.03 8.02 -5.32
CA GLU A 308 -15.00 8.37 -6.36
C GLU A 308 -15.38 9.86 -6.27
N SER A 309 -15.74 10.34 -5.07
CA SER A 309 -16.12 11.74 -4.84
C SER A 309 -14.99 12.74 -5.17
N MET A 310 -13.74 12.30 -5.09
CA MET A 310 -12.54 13.09 -5.38
C MET A 310 -12.01 12.89 -6.81
N GLY A 311 -12.71 12.11 -7.65
CA GLY A 311 -12.29 11.84 -9.04
C GLY A 311 -11.05 10.94 -9.17
N LEU A 312 -10.66 10.25 -8.11
CA LEU A 312 -9.46 9.39 -8.04
C LEU A 312 -9.73 7.92 -8.40
N ALA A 313 -10.99 7.47 -8.33
CA ALA A 313 -11.32 6.05 -8.43
C ALA A 313 -10.82 5.36 -9.71
N ALA A 314 -10.76 6.06 -10.85
CA ALA A 314 -10.25 5.51 -12.11
C ALA A 314 -8.74 5.21 -12.08
N ARG A 315 -8.00 5.89 -11.19
CA ARG A 315 -6.55 5.74 -11.01
C ARG A 315 -6.19 4.83 -9.84
N LEU A 316 -7.14 4.54 -8.95
CA LEU A 316 -6.89 3.82 -7.70
C LEU A 316 -6.72 2.31 -7.94
N ILE A 317 -5.63 1.77 -7.42
CA ILE A 317 -5.36 0.33 -7.27
C ILE A 317 -5.26 0.05 -5.77
N VAL A 318 -6.13 -0.83 -5.26
CA VAL A 318 -6.13 -1.25 -3.86
C VAL A 318 -5.59 -2.67 -3.77
N HIS A 319 -4.55 -2.87 -2.96
CA HIS A 319 -3.97 -4.18 -2.67
C HIS A 319 -4.25 -4.55 -1.22
N LEU A 320 -5.09 -5.56 -1.00
CA LEU A 320 -5.42 -6.09 0.31
C LEU A 320 -4.57 -7.35 0.54
N THR A 321 -3.77 -7.34 1.60
CA THR A 321 -2.88 -8.45 1.93
C THR A 321 -2.78 -8.67 3.43
N SER A 322 -2.42 -9.89 3.82
CA SER A 322 -2.16 -10.29 5.21
C SER A 322 -0.82 -11.02 5.27
N ASP A 323 -0.12 -10.91 6.40
CA ASP A 323 1.19 -11.55 6.56
C ASP A 323 1.09 -13.08 6.47
N VAL A 324 0.33 -13.70 7.37
CA VAL A 324 0.08 -15.16 7.40
C VAL A 324 -1.37 -15.49 7.01
N GLY A 325 -1.74 -16.77 7.01
CA GLY A 325 -3.14 -17.21 7.06
C GLY A 325 -3.53 -17.70 8.45
N ARG A 326 -4.77 -18.17 8.60
CA ARG A 326 -5.26 -18.86 9.80
C ARG A 326 -5.50 -20.34 9.54
N THR A 327 -5.25 -21.18 10.55
CA THR A 327 -5.42 -22.63 10.43
C THR A 327 -6.84 -23.00 10.02
N PRO A 328 -7.04 -24.04 9.20
CA PRO A 328 -8.36 -24.52 8.80
C PRO A 328 -9.02 -25.37 9.91
N HIS A 329 -8.81 -25.02 11.17
CA HIS A 329 -9.36 -25.67 12.36
C HIS A 329 -9.12 -24.76 13.56
N TYR A 330 -9.96 -24.92 14.58
CA TYR A 330 -9.86 -24.18 15.84
C TYR A 330 -8.88 -24.84 16.82
N ASN A 331 -8.20 -24.01 17.60
CA ASN A 331 -7.38 -24.44 18.73
C ASN A 331 -8.23 -24.53 20.03
N ALA A 332 -7.61 -24.92 21.14
CA ALA A 332 -8.29 -25.10 22.43
C ALA A 332 -8.94 -23.82 23.01
N ASN A 333 -8.56 -22.63 22.52
CA ASN A 333 -9.06 -21.34 22.99
C ASN A 333 -10.16 -20.76 22.08
N ASN A 334 -10.78 -21.60 21.23
CA ASN A 334 -11.66 -21.15 20.15
C ASN A 334 -10.99 -20.12 19.23
N GLY A 335 -9.66 -20.20 19.10
CA GLY A 335 -8.85 -19.41 18.20
C GLY A 335 -8.46 -20.17 16.95
N LYS A 336 -7.74 -19.51 16.04
CA LYS A 336 -7.03 -20.17 14.94
C LYS A 336 -5.56 -19.76 14.94
N ASP A 337 -4.67 -20.72 14.70
CA ASP A 337 -3.23 -20.49 14.72
C ASP A 337 -2.70 -20.04 13.35
N HIS A 338 -1.40 -19.74 13.25
CA HIS A 338 -0.78 -19.28 12.01
C HIS A 338 -0.76 -20.38 10.94
N TRP A 339 -1.05 -20.00 9.70
CA TRP A 339 -1.03 -20.89 8.55
C TRP A 339 -0.15 -20.33 7.43
N SER A 340 0.59 -21.23 6.77
CA SER A 340 1.51 -20.86 5.68
C SER A 340 0.83 -20.80 4.31
N VAL A 341 -0.51 -20.83 4.27
CA VAL A 341 -1.32 -20.62 3.06
C VAL A 341 -2.24 -19.44 3.31
N GLY A 342 -2.28 -18.51 2.36
CA GLY A 342 -3.15 -17.35 2.46
C GLY A 342 -3.79 -16.96 1.14
N SER A 343 -4.39 -15.79 1.15
CA SER A 343 -4.98 -15.14 -0.02
C SER A 343 -4.62 -13.66 -0.05
N GLU A 344 -4.90 -13.01 -1.17
CA GLU A 344 -4.82 -11.56 -1.38
C GLU A 344 -5.99 -11.11 -2.26
N ILE A 345 -6.33 -9.83 -2.21
CA ILE A 345 -7.30 -9.23 -3.11
C ILE A 345 -6.66 -8.00 -3.76
N VAL A 346 -6.78 -7.89 -5.08
CA VAL A 346 -6.38 -6.70 -5.83
C VAL A 346 -7.64 -6.07 -6.42
N MET A 347 -7.82 -4.77 -6.24
CA MET A 347 -9.01 -4.05 -6.70
C MET A 347 -8.66 -2.88 -7.60
N ALA A 348 -9.46 -2.68 -8.65
CA ALA A 348 -9.41 -1.55 -9.56
C ALA A 348 -10.79 -1.34 -10.20
N LYS A 349 -11.20 -0.07 -10.38
CA LYS A 349 -12.48 0.24 -11.03
C LYS A 349 -12.45 -0.16 -12.50
N ASN A 350 -13.51 -0.80 -12.98
CA ASN A 350 -13.70 -1.23 -14.37
C ASN A 350 -12.54 -2.08 -14.94
N ALA A 351 -11.83 -2.83 -14.10
CA ALA A 351 -10.73 -3.66 -14.56
C ALA A 351 -11.26 -4.92 -15.29
N PRO A 352 -10.76 -5.23 -16.50
CA PRO A 352 -11.23 -6.39 -17.26
C PRO A 352 -10.91 -7.72 -16.58
N TRP A 353 -9.91 -7.74 -15.70
CA TRP A 353 -9.48 -8.92 -14.95
C TRP A 353 -10.23 -9.12 -13.62
N ALA A 354 -11.13 -8.20 -13.24
CA ALA A 354 -11.91 -8.30 -12.01
C ALA A 354 -13.04 -9.35 -12.11
N ASN A 355 -13.81 -9.51 -11.04
CA ASN A 355 -14.89 -10.50 -10.94
C ASN A 355 -14.40 -11.93 -11.24
N ARG A 356 -13.23 -12.28 -10.69
CA ARG A 356 -12.51 -13.52 -10.97
C ARG A 356 -11.76 -14.02 -9.74
N ILE A 357 -11.56 -15.34 -9.69
CA ILE A 357 -10.70 -16.02 -8.73
C ILE A 357 -9.52 -16.61 -9.51
N VAL A 358 -8.31 -16.37 -9.02
CA VAL A 358 -7.07 -17.00 -9.51
C VAL A 358 -6.33 -17.67 -8.35
N GLY A 359 -5.54 -18.70 -8.66
CA GLY A 359 -5.04 -19.61 -7.63
C GLY A 359 -6.14 -20.46 -7.01
N ALA A 360 -5.76 -21.40 -6.15
CA ALA A 360 -6.68 -22.28 -5.45
C ALA A 360 -6.02 -22.88 -4.21
N SER A 361 -6.84 -23.14 -3.19
CA SER A 361 -6.47 -23.95 -2.03
C SER A 361 -7.28 -25.24 -2.01
N GLY A 362 -6.76 -26.30 -1.39
CA GLY A 362 -7.46 -27.58 -1.30
C GLY A 362 -8.62 -27.56 -0.29
N LYS A 363 -9.21 -28.75 -0.08
CA LYS A 363 -10.38 -28.94 0.81
C LYS A 363 -10.15 -28.47 2.24
N THR A 364 -8.92 -28.55 2.72
CA THR A 364 -8.49 -28.11 4.06
C THR A 364 -7.53 -26.92 3.95
N HIS A 365 -7.67 -26.08 2.94
CA HIS A 365 -6.83 -24.89 2.72
C HIS A 365 -5.33 -25.20 2.63
N GLN A 366 -4.98 -26.43 2.24
CA GLN A 366 -3.63 -26.79 1.88
C GLN A 366 -3.26 -26.16 0.53
N ARG A 367 -1.99 -25.81 0.36
CA ARG A 367 -1.48 -25.34 -0.94
C ARG A 367 -1.68 -26.42 -1.99
N ILE A 368 -2.14 -26.01 -3.17
CA ILE A 368 -2.21 -26.87 -4.35
C ILE A 368 -1.54 -26.17 -5.52
N LYS A 369 -1.13 -26.97 -6.50
CA LYS A 369 -0.43 -26.48 -7.68
C LYS A 369 -1.42 -26.04 -8.74
N ILE A 370 -1.01 -25.04 -9.52
CA ILE A 370 -1.74 -24.54 -10.68
C ILE A 370 -0.84 -24.54 -11.90
N ASN A 371 -1.44 -24.71 -13.07
CA ASN A 371 -0.76 -24.60 -14.34
C ASN A 371 -0.40 -23.13 -14.64
N PRO A 372 0.87 -22.80 -14.93
CA PRO A 372 1.29 -21.41 -15.17
C PRO A 372 0.59 -20.72 -16.35
N SER A 373 0.20 -21.48 -17.37
CA SER A 373 -0.39 -20.94 -18.60
C SER A 373 -1.91 -20.81 -18.52
N THR A 374 -2.59 -21.74 -17.83
CA THR A 374 -4.07 -21.75 -17.79
C THR A 374 -4.64 -21.28 -16.45
N LEU A 375 -3.82 -21.24 -15.39
CA LEU A 375 -4.20 -21.05 -13.99
C LEU A 375 -5.08 -22.15 -13.39
N ALA A 376 -5.45 -23.18 -14.15
CA ALA A 376 -6.22 -24.32 -13.67
C ALA A 376 -5.42 -25.17 -12.66
N ILE A 377 -6.12 -25.90 -11.79
CA ILE A 377 -5.49 -26.84 -10.86
C ILE A 377 -4.77 -27.93 -11.65
N ASP A 378 -3.51 -28.19 -11.31
CA ASP A 378 -2.62 -29.11 -12.03
C ASP A 378 -1.56 -29.70 -11.09
N SER A 379 -1.51 -31.02 -10.92
CA SER A 379 -0.55 -31.70 -10.03
C SER A 379 0.91 -31.52 -10.46
N GLU A 380 1.14 -31.28 -11.75
CA GLU A 380 2.46 -31.04 -12.34
C GLU A 380 2.79 -29.55 -12.43
N GLY A 381 1.87 -28.68 -12.00
CA GLY A 381 2.04 -27.23 -12.00
C GLY A 381 2.97 -26.70 -10.90
N VAL A 382 2.82 -25.41 -10.62
CA VAL A 382 3.60 -24.68 -9.62
C VAL A 382 2.72 -24.26 -8.44
N TYR A 383 3.32 -24.13 -7.26
CA TYR A 383 2.64 -23.47 -6.15
C TYR A 383 2.59 -21.96 -6.40
N LEU A 384 1.41 -21.37 -6.30
CA LEU A 384 1.27 -19.92 -6.30
C LEU A 384 1.97 -19.35 -5.05
N ARG A 385 2.75 -18.29 -5.21
CA ARG A 385 3.65 -17.74 -4.19
C ARG A 385 3.68 -16.21 -4.30
N PRO A 386 4.08 -15.48 -3.25
CA PRO A 386 4.18 -14.03 -3.32
C PRO A 386 5.07 -13.51 -4.46
N LYS A 387 6.16 -14.20 -4.82
CA LYS A 387 7.00 -13.84 -5.98
C LYS A 387 6.21 -13.70 -7.29
N HIS A 388 5.23 -14.58 -7.51
CA HIS A 388 4.39 -14.58 -8.70
C HIS A 388 3.42 -13.40 -8.72
N ILE A 389 2.84 -13.09 -7.56
CA ILE A 389 1.88 -11.99 -7.40
C ILE A 389 2.61 -10.66 -7.58
N HIS A 390 3.79 -10.50 -6.97
CA HIS A 390 4.60 -9.30 -7.11
C HIS A 390 5.09 -9.10 -8.54
N ALA A 391 5.49 -10.17 -9.24
CA ALA A 391 5.83 -10.07 -10.66
C ALA A 391 4.63 -9.59 -11.51
N ALA A 392 3.44 -10.14 -11.27
CA ALA A 392 2.21 -9.73 -11.95
C ALA A 392 1.78 -8.29 -11.58
N LEU A 393 1.94 -7.87 -10.33
CA LEU A 393 1.64 -6.51 -9.87
C LEU A 393 2.60 -5.49 -10.50
N ARG A 394 3.89 -5.83 -10.64
CA ARG A 394 4.85 -4.98 -11.37
C ARG A 394 4.44 -4.78 -12.83
N GLN A 395 3.95 -5.82 -13.50
CA GLN A 395 3.39 -5.72 -14.86
C GLN A 395 2.12 -4.86 -14.87
N LEU A 396 1.20 -5.08 -13.93
CA LEU A 396 -0.04 -4.29 -13.81
C LEU A 396 0.25 -2.80 -13.63
N LEU A 397 1.29 -2.45 -12.86
CA LEU A 397 1.73 -1.08 -12.61
C LEU A 397 2.63 -0.52 -13.73
N GLY A 398 3.02 -1.33 -14.71
CA GLY A 398 3.86 -0.90 -15.84
C GLY A 398 5.33 -0.66 -15.47
N ILE A 399 5.82 -1.30 -14.40
CA ILE A 399 7.16 -1.06 -13.83
C ILE A 399 8.11 -2.25 -13.99
N ASP A 400 7.63 -3.39 -14.50
CA ASP A 400 8.39 -4.64 -14.62
C ASP A 400 9.64 -4.52 -15.50
N GLN A 401 9.61 -3.64 -16.50
CA GLN A 401 10.75 -3.41 -17.40
C GLN A 401 11.76 -2.38 -16.89
N HIS A 402 11.44 -1.66 -15.81
CA HIS A 402 12.31 -0.63 -15.25
C HIS A 402 13.60 -1.22 -14.68
N ALA A 403 14.71 -0.47 -14.75
CA ALA A 403 16.02 -0.92 -14.27
C ALA A 403 16.01 -1.38 -12.80
N TYR A 404 15.26 -0.67 -11.93
CA TYR A 404 15.06 -1.11 -10.54
C TYR A 404 14.32 -2.44 -10.43
N ALA A 405 13.24 -2.65 -11.20
CA ALA A 405 12.51 -3.91 -11.14
C ALA A 405 13.37 -5.10 -11.63
N LYS A 406 14.21 -4.88 -12.66
CA LYS A 406 15.19 -5.85 -13.16
C LYS A 406 16.30 -6.13 -12.13
N ARG A 407 16.82 -5.10 -11.45
CA ARG A 407 17.81 -5.23 -10.37
C ARG A 407 17.29 -6.07 -9.22
N TYR A 408 16.01 -5.91 -8.85
CA TYR A 408 15.35 -6.68 -7.79
C TYR A 408 14.45 -7.78 -8.39
N GLY A 409 15.00 -8.57 -9.32
CA GLY A 409 14.33 -9.69 -9.96
C GLY A 409 13.83 -10.73 -8.97
N LEU A 410 12.67 -11.33 -9.26
CA LEU A 410 11.96 -12.25 -8.36
C LEU A 410 12.08 -13.73 -8.75
N ASP A 411 12.75 -14.04 -9.87
CA ASP A 411 12.87 -15.39 -10.43
C ASP A 411 11.53 -16.15 -10.43
N ALA A 412 10.47 -15.43 -10.80
CA ALA A 412 9.11 -15.92 -10.83
C ALA A 412 8.79 -16.47 -12.22
N GLU A 413 8.30 -17.70 -12.27
CA GLU A 413 7.72 -18.28 -13.45
C GLU A 413 6.53 -17.40 -13.91
N PRO A 414 6.39 -17.09 -15.21
CA PRO A 414 5.31 -16.23 -15.68
C PRO A 414 3.93 -16.80 -15.33
N LEU A 415 3.15 -16.03 -14.58
CA LEU A 415 1.77 -16.32 -14.22
C LEU A 415 0.91 -15.13 -14.61
N ALA A 416 0.06 -15.30 -15.62
CA ALA A 416 -0.76 -14.23 -16.18
C ALA A 416 -2.01 -13.97 -15.31
N LEU A 417 -1.83 -13.65 -14.03
CA LEU A 417 -2.90 -13.48 -13.03
C LEU A 417 -3.95 -12.43 -13.44
N PHE A 418 -3.51 -11.39 -14.15
CA PHE A 418 -4.35 -10.28 -14.63
C PHE A 418 -4.83 -10.45 -16.08
N ASN A 419 -4.66 -11.64 -16.69
CA ASN A 419 -5.25 -11.92 -18.00
C ASN A 419 -6.76 -12.21 -17.82
N PRO A 420 -7.67 -11.40 -18.41
CA PRO A 420 -9.11 -11.54 -18.22
C PRO A 420 -9.68 -12.87 -18.72
N ALA A 421 -8.98 -13.58 -19.62
CA ALA A 421 -9.42 -14.86 -20.17
C ALA A 421 -9.10 -16.08 -19.27
N LEU A 422 -8.21 -15.95 -18.27
CA LEU A 422 -7.70 -17.10 -17.51
C LEU A 422 -8.23 -17.16 -16.08
N SER A 423 -8.94 -18.19 -15.68
CA SER A 423 -9.42 -18.36 -14.30
C SER A 423 -9.02 -19.75 -13.79
N THR A 424 -8.91 -19.94 -12.48
CA THR A 424 -8.63 -21.28 -11.92
C THR A 424 -9.75 -22.29 -12.21
N GLY A 425 -10.89 -21.84 -12.76
CA GLY A 425 -12.02 -22.70 -13.08
C GLY A 425 -12.81 -23.13 -11.85
N ILE A 426 -12.53 -22.53 -10.68
CA ILE A 426 -13.39 -22.64 -9.49
C ILE A 426 -14.74 -22.05 -9.87
N LYS A 427 -15.72 -22.91 -10.10
CA LYS A 427 -17.10 -22.51 -10.37
C LYS A 427 -17.73 -22.06 -9.05
N VAL A 428 -18.33 -20.88 -9.09
CA VAL A 428 -19.02 -20.22 -7.99
C VAL A 428 -20.50 -20.54 -8.01
#